data_AF-A0A939X2X1-F1
#
_entry.id   AF-A0A939X2X1-F1
#
_cell.length_a   1.000
_cell.length_b   1.000
_cell.length_c   1.000
_cell.angle_alpha   90.00
_cell.angle_beta   90.00
_cell.angle_gamma   90.00
#
_symmetry.space_group_name_H-M   'P 1'
#
loop_
_entity.id
_entity.type
_entity.pdbx_description
1 polymer ?
#
loop_
_entity_poly.entity_id
_entity_poly.type
_entity_poly.pdbx_seq_one_letter_code
_entity_poly.pdbx_strand_id
1 'polypeptide(L)'
;MDIKEEAILKHTEWQGKIEVITRAPVASKHDLSVAYTPGVAEPCLEISKDVDLSYKYTRRHNLVAVVTDGTAVLGLGDIGPEAGMPVMEGKCALFKAFGDVDAFPLCIRSKEVDDIVNTVALLA
;
A
#
# COMPACT_ATOMS: atom_id res chain seq x y z
N MET A 1 13.32 -5.76 -29.38
CA MET A 1 12.83 -4.80 -28.40
C MET A 1 13.88 -4.71 -27.33
N ASP A 2 14.37 -3.52 -27.02
CA ASP A 2 15.28 -3.35 -25.90
C ASP A 2 14.52 -3.43 -24.56
N ILE A 3 15.23 -3.59 -23.45
CA ILE A 3 14.62 -3.73 -22.11
C ILE A 3 13.80 -2.49 -21.73
N LYS A 4 14.18 -1.29 -22.23
CA LYS A 4 13.50 -0.04 -21.88
C LYS A 4 12.14 0.03 -22.58
N GLU A 5 12.10 -0.31 -23.87
CA GLU A 5 10.87 -0.42 -24.65
C GLU A 5 9.93 -1.47 -24.04
N GLU A 6 10.48 -2.63 -23.68
CA GLU A 6 9.70 -3.69 -23.03
C GLU A 6 9.12 -3.24 -21.68
N ALA A 7 9.90 -2.53 -20.86
CA ALA A 7 9.43 -2.02 -19.57
C ALA A 7 8.24 -1.06 -19.73
N ILE A 8 8.27 -0.16 -20.71
CA ILE A 8 7.15 0.77 -20.98
C ILE A 8 5.91 0.00 -21.45
N LEU A 9 6.08 -0.97 -22.36
CA LEU A 9 4.98 -1.82 -22.83
C LEU A 9 4.33 -2.56 -21.66
N LYS A 10 5.14 -3.21 -20.81
CA LYS A 10 4.64 -4.00 -19.68
C LYS A 10 3.95 -3.17 -18.62
N HIS A 11 4.51 -2.01 -18.26
CA HIS A 11 3.84 -1.08 -17.34
C HIS A 11 2.49 -0.58 -17.88
N THR A 12 2.36 -0.46 -19.21
CA THR A 12 1.10 -0.10 -19.88
C THR A 12 0.09 -1.26 -19.85
N GLU A 13 0.55 -2.48 -20.16
CA GLU A 13 -0.28 -3.70 -20.14
C GLU A 13 -0.81 -4.02 -18.74
N TRP A 14 0.04 -3.91 -17.71
CA TRP A 14 -0.33 -4.22 -16.34
C TRP A 14 -1.11 -3.10 -15.65
N GLN A 15 -1.04 -1.86 -16.17
CA GLN A 15 -1.64 -0.67 -15.56
C GLN A 15 -1.17 -0.43 -14.11
N GLY A 16 0.12 -0.66 -13.87
CA GLY A 16 0.72 -0.73 -12.53
C GLY A 16 1.17 -2.15 -12.19
N LYS A 17 1.99 -2.33 -11.15
CA LYS A 17 2.61 -3.64 -10.83
C LYS A 17 1.96 -4.40 -9.69
N ILE A 18 1.01 -3.78 -8.99
CA ILE A 18 0.35 -4.35 -7.83
C ILE A 18 -1.15 -4.11 -7.91
N GLU A 19 -1.92 -4.96 -7.24
CA GLU A 19 -3.37 -4.85 -7.12
C GLU A 19 -3.81 -5.21 -5.71
N VAL A 20 -5.02 -4.79 -5.33
CA VAL A 20 -5.63 -5.14 -4.04
C VAL A 20 -6.64 -6.26 -4.28
N ILE A 21 -6.41 -7.42 -3.67
CA ILE A 21 -7.27 -8.59 -3.79
C ILE A 21 -7.96 -8.85 -2.45
N THR A 22 -9.26 -9.10 -2.48
CA THR A 22 -10.05 -9.36 -1.27
C THR A 22 -9.70 -10.73 -0.68
N ARG A 23 -9.48 -10.76 0.65
CA ARG A 23 -9.34 -12.02 1.40
C ARG A 23 -10.67 -12.52 1.97
N ALA A 24 -11.60 -11.60 2.24
CA ALA A 24 -12.93 -11.95 2.70
C ALA A 24 -13.80 -12.39 1.51
N PRO A 25 -14.63 -13.44 1.68
CA PRO A 25 -15.67 -13.73 0.70
C PRO A 25 -16.65 -12.55 0.64
N VAL A 26 -17.16 -12.26 -0.55
CA VAL A 26 -18.11 -11.16 -0.81
C VAL A 26 -19.15 -11.56 -1.86
N ALA A 27 -19.46 -12.86 -1.95
CA ALA A 27 -20.33 -13.41 -3.00
C ALA A 27 -21.80 -13.47 -2.60
N SER A 28 -22.10 -13.38 -1.30
CA SER A 28 -23.46 -13.47 -0.77
C SER A 28 -23.83 -12.31 0.15
N LYS A 29 -25.13 -12.11 0.37
CA LYS A 29 -25.63 -11.16 1.37
C LYS A 29 -25.10 -11.47 2.77
N HIS A 30 -24.95 -12.75 3.11
CA HIS A 30 -24.39 -13.18 4.37
C HIS A 30 -22.92 -12.77 4.47
N ASP A 31 -22.13 -13.03 3.44
CA ASP A 31 -20.70 -12.68 3.41
C ASP A 31 -20.50 -11.17 3.58
N LEU A 32 -21.30 -10.36 2.86
CA LEU A 32 -21.28 -8.90 2.99
C LEU A 32 -21.68 -8.44 4.40
N SER A 33 -22.63 -9.12 5.03
CA SER A 33 -23.06 -8.80 6.39
C SER A 33 -21.99 -9.08 7.45
N VAL A 34 -21.08 -10.01 7.17
CA VAL A 34 -19.95 -10.36 8.05
C VAL A 34 -18.74 -9.47 7.75
N ALA A 35 -18.37 -9.31 6.48
CA ALA A 35 -17.21 -8.54 6.04
C ALA A 35 -17.41 -7.02 6.19
N TYR A 36 -18.66 -6.56 6.21
CA TYR A 36 -19.03 -5.17 6.35
C TYR A 36 -20.20 -5.03 7.34
N THR A 37 -21.14 -4.12 7.09
CA THR A 37 -22.27 -3.88 8.00
C THR A 37 -23.26 -5.04 8.01
N PRO A 38 -23.71 -5.51 9.19
CA PRO A 38 -23.41 -4.98 10.53
C PRO A 38 -22.18 -5.59 11.22
N GLY A 39 -21.64 -6.70 10.72
CA GLY A 39 -20.61 -7.50 11.40
C GLY A 39 -19.29 -6.78 11.69
N VAL A 40 -18.87 -5.84 10.83
CA VAL A 40 -17.64 -5.04 10.99
C VAL A 40 -17.63 -4.20 12.28
N ALA A 41 -18.79 -3.94 12.89
CA ALA A 41 -18.87 -3.20 14.14
C ALA A 41 -18.15 -3.90 15.31
N GLU A 42 -18.22 -5.23 15.38
CA GLU A 42 -17.64 -6.00 16.50
C GLU A 42 -16.11 -5.89 16.59
N PRO A 43 -15.32 -6.16 15.52
CA PRO A 43 -13.87 -5.96 15.60
C PRO A 43 -13.49 -4.50 15.87
N CYS A 44 -14.26 -3.51 15.37
CA CYS A 44 -14.04 -2.10 15.71
C CYS A 44 -14.23 -1.81 17.20
N LEU A 45 -15.28 -2.35 17.82
CA LEU A 45 -15.56 -2.19 19.25
C LEU A 45 -14.56 -2.94 20.14
N GLU A 46 -13.99 -4.03 19.65
CA GLU A 46 -12.90 -4.71 20.36
C GLU A 46 -11.58 -3.93 20.27
N ILE A 47 -11.22 -3.44 19.07
CA ILE A 47 -10.00 -2.63 18.88
C ILE A 47 -10.05 -1.32 19.65
N SER A 48 -11.23 -0.71 19.81
CA SER A 48 -11.36 0.52 20.61
C SER A 48 -11.12 0.31 22.10
N LYS A 49 -11.26 -0.93 22.59
CA LYS A 49 -10.94 -1.33 23.97
C LYS A 49 -9.49 -1.75 24.12
N ASP A 50 -8.93 -2.38 23.09
CA ASP A 50 -7.54 -2.83 23.04
C ASP A 50 -6.98 -2.66 21.62
N VAL A 51 -6.14 -1.63 21.45
CA VAL A 51 -5.57 -1.25 20.15
C VAL A 51 -4.70 -2.35 19.54
N ASP A 52 -4.10 -3.23 20.35
CA ASP A 52 -3.22 -4.30 19.84
C ASP A 52 -4.01 -5.39 19.12
N LEU A 53 -5.33 -5.50 19.35
CA LEU A 53 -6.20 -6.35 18.56
C LEU A 53 -6.26 -5.95 17.08
N SER A 54 -5.83 -4.73 16.72
CA SER A 54 -5.66 -4.33 15.33
C SER A 54 -4.67 -5.22 14.57
N TYR A 55 -3.63 -5.74 15.24
CA TYR A 55 -2.70 -6.70 14.63
C TYR A 55 -3.37 -8.05 14.35
N LYS A 56 -4.36 -8.43 15.15
CA LYS A 56 -5.09 -9.71 15.02
C LYS A 56 -6.22 -9.65 14.00
N TYR A 57 -7.04 -8.60 14.03
CA TYR A 57 -8.26 -8.52 13.23
C TYR A 57 -8.10 -7.81 11.88
N THR A 58 -6.94 -7.20 11.64
CA THR A 58 -6.67 -6.48 10.40
C THR A 58 -5.37 -6.97 9.74
N ARG A 59 -5.07 -6.42 8.56
CA ARG A 59 -3.80 -6.67 7.89
C ARG A 59 -2.61 -5.90 8.49
N ARG A 60 -2.81 -5.07 9.54
CA ARG A 60 -1.74 -4.28 10.17
C ARG A 60 -0.51 -5.10 10.57
N HIS A 61 -0.66 -6.38 10.90
CA HIS A 61 0.48 -7.26 11.22
C HIS A 61 1.40 -7.57 10.04
N ASN A 62 0.96 -7.39 8.80
CA ASN A 62 1.71 -7.76 7.60
C ASN A 62 1.71 -6.68 6.51
N LEU A 63 1.19 -5.49 6.80
CA LEU A 63 1.09 -4.38 5.86
C LEU A 63 2.15 -3.32 6.16
N VAL A 64 2.93 -2.94 5.16
CA VAL A 64 3.96 -1.89 5.25
C VAL A 64 3.68 -0.78 4.24
N ALA A 65 3.83 0.48 4.67
CA ALA A 65 3.83 1.62 3.77
C ALA A 65 5.22 1.84 3.17
N VAL A 66 5.32 1.91 1.84
CA VAL A 66 6.55 2.28 1.14
C VAL A 66 6.46 3.76 0.79
N VAL A 67 7.09 4.59 1.63
CA VAL A 67 6.97 6.06 1.58
C VAL A 67 8.15 6.69 0.86
N THR A 68 7.89 7.70 0.01
CA THR A 68 8.90 8.56 -0.63
C THR A 68 8.32 9.93 -0.95
N ASP A 69 9.17 10.95 -1.10
CA ASP A 69 8.83 12.26 -1.67
C ASP A 69 9.25 12.40 -3.15
N GLY A 70 9.96 11.39 -3.69
CA GLY A 70 10.48 11.39 -5.06
C GLY A 70 11.73 12.27 -5.29
N THR A 71 12.39 12.75 -4.24
CA THR A 71 13.57 13.63 -4.38
C THR A 71 14.87 12.88 -4.69
N ALA A 72 14.90 11.55 -4.50
CA ALA A 72 16.06 10.70 -4.79
C ALA A 72 15.65 9.36 -5.42
N VAL A 73 15.13 9.40 -6.65
CA VAL A 73 14.69 8.19 -7.35
C VAL A 73 15.84 7.56 -8.12
N LEU A 74 16.44 6.50 -7.57
CA LEU A 74 17.57 5.77 -8.17
C LEU A 74 18.73 6.73 -8.51
N GLY A 75 19.23 6.70 -9.74
CA GLY A 75 20.21 7.67 -10.26
C GLY A 75 19.59 8.85 -11.02
N LEU A 76 18.27 9.03 -10.94
CA LEU A 76 17.54 10.07 -11.68
C LEU A 76 17.41 11.38 -10.91
N GLY A 77 17.70 11.35 -9.60
CA GLY A 77 17.59 12.51 -8.72
C GLY A 77 16.15 12.86 -8.37
N ASP A 78 15.88 14.15 -8.26
CA ASP A 78 14.58 14.71 -7.88
C ASP A 78 13.69 14.84 -9.11
N ILE A 79 12.81 13.85 -9.29
CA ILE A 79 11.85 13.77 -10.40
C ILE A 79 10.40 13.85 -9.91
N GLY A 80 10.21 14.09 -8.61
CA GLY A 80 8.90 14.23 -7.98
C GLY A 80 8.20 12.90 -7.64
N PRO A 81 7.13 12.98 -6.83
CA PRO A 81 6.49 11.81 -6.23
C PRO A 81 5.77 10.93 -7.27
N GLU A 82 5.11 11.51 -8.27
CA GLU A 82 4.41 10.74 -9.31
C GLU A 82 5.38 9.93 -10.16
N ALA A 83 6.54 10.49 -10.50
CA ALA A 83 7.57 9.79 -11.27
C ALA A 83 8.30 8.73 -10.42
N GLY A 84 8.28 8.86 -9.09
CA GLY A 84 8.75 7.83 -8.15
C GLY A 84 7.80 6.63 -8.01
N MET A 85 6.52 6.78 -8.36
CA MET A 85 5.48 5.75 -8.17
C MET A 85 5.85 4.38 -8.77
N PRO A 86 6.35 4.27 -10.02
CA PRO A 86 6.74 2.98 -10.58
C PRO A 86 7.83 2.29 -9.77
N VAL A 87 8.77 3.06 -9.17
CA VAL A 87 9.81 2.46 -8.31
C VAL A 87 9.20 1.96 -7.00
N MET A 88 8.26 2.70 -6.42
CA MET A 88 7.61 2.31 -5.16
C MET A 88 6.73 1.08 -5.33
N GLU A 89 5.94 0.99 -6.40
CA GLU A 89 5.21 -0.24 -6.76
C GLU A 89 6.17 -1.41 -6.96
N GLY A 90 7.33 -1.17 -7.58
CA GLY A 90 8.38 -2.17 -7.75
C GLY A 90 8.86 -2.72 -6.41
N LYS A 91 9.14 -1.84 -5.44
CA LYS A 91 9.48 -2.25 -4.08
C LYS A 91 8.35 -3.05 -3.43
N CYS A 92 7.10 -2.64 -3.60
CA CYS A 92 5.95 -3.37 -3.06
C CYS A 92 5.85 -4.79 -3.65
N ALA A 93 6.04 -4.94 -4.96
CA ALA A 93 6.07 -6.24 -5.61
C ALA A 93 7.20 -7.13 -5.07
N LEU A 94 8.39 -6.56 -4.78
CA LEU A 94 9.50 -7.29 -4.17
C LEU A 94 9.19 -7.73 -2.73
N PHE A 95 8.61 -6.85 -1.91
CA PHE A 95 8.15 -7.18 -0.55
C PHE A 95 7.20 -8.38 -0.58
N LYS A 96 6.25 -8.37 -1.52
CA LYS A 96 5.29 -9.46 -1.65
C LYS A 96 5.93 -10.75 -2.17
N ALA A 97 6.69 -10.67 -3.26
CA ALA A 97 7.23 -11.84 -3.94
C ALA A 97 8.30 -12.59 -3.11
N PHE A 98 9.11 -11.86 -2.34
CA PHE A 98 10.24 -12.45 -1.61
C PHE A 98 10.05 -12.51 -0.09
N GLY A 99 9.20 -11.67 0.48
CA GLY A 99 8.97 -11.60 1.92
C GLY A 99 7.56 -12.00 2.37
N ASP A 100 6.63 -12.25 1.44
CA ASP A 100 5.19 -12.35 1.71
C ASP A 100 4.63 -11.17 2.54
N VAL A 101 5.26 -10.00 2.43
CA VAL A 101 4.83 -8.77 3.10
C VAL A 101 3.88 -8.03 2.17
N ASP A 102 2.69 -7.67 2.65
CA ASP A 102 1.81 -6.79 1.90
C ASP A 102 2.38 -5.37 2.00
N ALA A 103 2.49 -4.67 0.87
CA ALA A 103 3.11 -3.36 0.83
C ALA A 103 2.29 -2.41 -0.06
N PHE A 104 2.21 -1.14 0.34
CA PHE A 104 1.46 -0.13 -0.39
C PHE A 104 2.28 1.14 -0.60
N PRO A 105 2.37 1.69 -1.83
CA PRO A 105 3.18 2.85 -2.12
C PRO A 105 2.46 4.15 -1.72
N LEU A 106 3.15 5.03 -0.98
CA LEU A 106 2.65 6.35 -0.60
C LEU A 106 3.69 7.42 -0.98
N CYS A 107 3.48 8.07 -2.12
CA CYS A 107 4.36 9.15 -2.59
C CYS A 107 3.83 10.51 -2.12
N ILE A 108 4.59 11.20 -1.27
CA ILE A 108 4.19 12.45 -0.60
C ILE A 108 4.59 13.64 -1.48
N ARG A 109 3.65 14.55 -1.75
CA ARG A 109 3.88 15.78 -2.52
C ARG A 109 4.32 16.94 -1.62
N SER A 110 5.37 16.73 -0.84
CA SER A 110 6.06 17.78 -0.08
C SER A 110 7.55 17.47 -0.03
N LYS A 111 8.36 18.54 0.05
CA LYS A 111 9.81 18.49 0.30
C LYS A 111 10.15 19.01 1.69
N GLU A 112 9.16 19.53 2.41
CA GLU A 112 9.34 20.03 3.76
C GLU A 112 9.37 18.84 4.71
N VAL A 113 10.41 18.80 5.54
CA VAL A 113 10.63 17.69 6.49
C VAL A 113 9.45 17.56 7.44
N ASP A 114 8.94 18.67 7.95
CA ASP A 114 7.83 18.67 8.91
C ASP A 114 6.54 18.13 8.29
N ASP A 115 6.25 18.45 7.02
CA ASP A 115 5.10 17.89 6.30
C ASP A 115 5.22 16.38 6.13
N ILE A 116 6.40 15.89 5.75
CA ILE A 116 6.65 14.47 5.54
C ILE A 116 6.53 13.72 6.87
N VAL A 117 7.20 14.22 7.92
CA VAL A 117 7.16 13.61 9.25
C VAL A 117 5.73 13.58 9.79
N ASN A 118 5.00 14.70 9.70
CA ASN A 118 3.61 14.76 10.15
C ASN A 118 2.71 13.82 9.33
N THR A 119 2.88 13.79 8.00
CA THR A 119 2.12 12.87 7.14
C THR A 119 2.33 11.42 7.55
N VAL A 120 3.58 10.99 7.76
CA VAL A 120 3.88 9.61 8.18
C VAL A 120 3.38 9.33 9.60
N ALA A 121 3.56 10.27 10.53
CA ALA A 121 3.17 10.10 11.93
C ALA A 121 1.65 9.97 12.13
N LEU A 122 0.84 10.51 11.22
CA LEU A 122 -0.62 10.41 11.27
C LEU A 122 -1.17 9.10 10.68
N LEU A 123 -0.35 8.31 9.97
CA LEU A 123 -0.73 6.99 9.48
C LEU A 123 -0.58 5.95 10.61
N ALA A 124 -1.64 5.19 10.88
CA ALA A 124 -1.72 4.22 12.00
C ALA A 124 -1.45 2.77 11.58
#